data_AF-A0A918E219-F1
#
_entry.id   AF-A0A918E219-F1
#
_cell.length_a   1.000
_cell.length_b   1.000
_cell.length_c   1.000
_cell.angle_alpha   90.00
_cell.angle_beta   90.00
_cell.angle_gamma   90.00
#
_symmetry.space_group_name_H-M   'P 1'
#
loop_
_entity.id
_entity.type
_entity.pdbx_description
1 polymer ?
#
loop_
_entity_poly.entity_id
_entity_poly.type
_entity_poly.pdbx_seq_one_letter_code
_entity_poly.pdbx_strand_id
1 'polypeptide(L)'
;MLTELLDRMAAERGGVLGVEPKLVIDPDESWTPVTELVREPYTLLGQLVDATAARWNAPRHVGAALLWKTYSYWHTMPLALGWALDGRIPVMRLADTYFKESEAGITVAATDVRWAADAEAIGDVLAESQAPLVKVLSAMAKVGERTLWGSTAEAFAHPLTQVMPGDYMALLKRIGKPVDGLVEPADDAYFRRTCCLWVTLPDAQACGSCCVLRPRRSPSP
;
A
#
# COMPACT_ATOMS: atom_id res chain seq x y z
N MET A 1 9.82 18.51 6.67
CA MET A 1 8.55 18.53 5.93
C MET A 1 7.83 17.18 5.95
N LEU A 2 8.32 16.13 5.28
CA LEU A 2 7.60 14.84 5.26
C LEU A 2 7.49 14.18 6.65
N THR A 3 8.60 14.00 7.35
CA THR A 3 8.60 13.36 8.69
C THR A 3 7.77 14.16 9.70
N GLU A 4 7.78 15.50 9.60
CA GLU A 4 6.92 16.38 10.43
C GLU A 4 5.43 16.19 10.09
N LEU A 5 5.08 15.99 8.81
CA LEU A 5 3.72 15.65 8.41
C LEU A 5 3.31 14.30 8.99
N LEU A 6 4.16 13.28 8.91
CA LEU A 6 3.89 11.96 9.49
C LEU A 6 3.77 12.02 11.02
N ASP A 7 4.62 12.81 11.70
CA ASP A 7 4.53 13.05 13.14
C ASP A 7 3.16 13.65 13.52
N ARG A 8 2.69 14.66 12.78
CA ARG A 8 1.36 15.27 13.00
C ARG A 8 0.24 14.26 12.75
N MET A 9 0.31 13.49 11.67
CA MET A 9 -0.68 12.46 11.36
C MET A 9 -0.74 11.38 12.44
N ALA A 10 0.41 10.98 13.00
CA ALA A 10 0.46 10.04 14.11
C ALA A 10 -0.22 10.64 15.35
N ALA A 11 0.08 11.90 15.69
CA ALA A 11 -0.54 12.59 16.83
C ALA A 11 -2.08 12.71 16.69
N GLU A 12 -2.58 13.08 15.51
CA GLU A 12 -4.01 13.18 15.21
C GLU A 12 -4.74 11.82 15.29
N ARG A 13 -4.00 10.72 15.10
CA ARG A 13 -4.52 9.34 15.17
C ARG A 13 -4.23 8.65 16.50
N GLY A 14 -3.88 9.41 17.55
CA GLY A 14 -3.61 8.86 18.88
C GLY A 14 -2.38 7.94 18.91
N GLY A 15 -1.40 8.16 18.03
CA GLY A 15 -0.20 7.34 17.87
C GLY A 15 -0.35 6.19 16.86
N VAL A 16 -1.56 5.93 16.34
CA VAL A 16 -1.80 4.82 15.41
C VAL A 16 -1.46 5.23 13.98
N LEU A 17 -0.23 4.92 13.57
CA LEU A 17 0.25 5.07 12.19
C LEU A 17 0.98 3.78 11.77
N GLY A 18 0.65 3.23 10.60
CA GLY A 18 1.30 2.00 10.12
C GLY A 18 2.64 2.26 9.41
N VAL A 19 3.21 3.44 9.58
CA VAL A 19 4.59 3.73 9.22
C VAL A 19 5.22 4.53 10.35
N GLU A 20 6.47 4.23 10.72
CA GLU A 20 7.18 5.02 11.72
C GLU A 20 7.38 6.46 11.21
N PRO A 21 6.98 7.50 11.96
CA PRO A 21 7.03 8.88 11.47
C PRO A 21 8.42 9.37 11.04
N LYS A 22 9.47 8.87 11.69
CA LYS A 22 10.86 9.17 11.32
C LYS A 22 11.37 8.35 10.15
N LEU A 23 10.62 7.33 9.71
CA LEU A 23 10.93 6.33 8.68
C LEU A 23 12.11 5.42 9.03
N VAL A 24 13.14 5.95 9.68
CA VAL A 24 14.35 5.25 10.08
C VAL A 24 14.25 4.74 11.51
N ILE A 25 14.65 3.49 11.73
CA ILE A 25 14.72 2.83 13.05
C ILE A 25 16.06 2.12 13.24
N ASP A 26 16.42 1.86 14.51
CA ASP A 26 17.35 0.80 14.89
C ASP A 26 16.51 -0.37 15.43
N PRO A 27 16.32 -1.45 14.65
CA PRO A 27 15.34 -2.48 14.95
C PRO A 27 15.76 -3.31 16.17
N ASP A 28 14.87 -3.40 17.15
CA ASP A 28 14.93 -4.39 18.23
C ASP A 28 14.25 -5.72 17.83
N GLU A 29 14.08 -6.63 18.79
CA GLU A 29 13.46 -7.94 18.58
C GLU A 29 11.98 -7.90 18.15
N SER A 30 11.30 -6.76 18.27
CA SER A 30 9.91 -6.60 17.83
C SER A 30 9.78 -6.40 16.32
N TRP A 31 10.88 -6.09 15.64
CA TRP A 31 10.90 -5.80 14.20
C TRP A 31 11.38 -7.01 13.41
N THR A 32 10.67 -7.32 12.33
CA THR A 32 11.04 -8.39 11.40
C THR A 32 11.46 -7.79 10.05
N PRO A 33 12.60 -8.19 9.46
CA PRO A 33 12.95 -7.79 8.10
C PRO A 33 11.89 -8.25 7.10
N VAL A 34 11.49 -7.38 6.17
CA VAL A 34 10.51 -7.72 5.13
C VAL A 34 11.07 -8.82 4.20
N THR A 35 12.39 -8.95 4.07
CA THR A 35 13.03 -10.04 3.34
C THR A 35 12.64 -11.43 3.86
N GLU A 36 12.26 -11.57 5.14
CA GLU A 36 11.76 -12.83 5.69
C GLU A 36 10.40 -13.24 5.10
N LEU A 37 9.60 -12.29 4.61
CA LEU A 37 8.30 -12.58 3.97
C LEU A 37 8.45 -13.25 2.59
N VAL A 38 9.60 -13.07 1.95
CA VAL A 38 9.92 -13.68 0.64
C VAL A 38 10.91 -14.84 0.77
N ARG A 39 11.24 -15.25 2.01
CA ARG A 39 12.09 -16.42 2.25
C ARG A 39 11.25 -17.69 2.11
N GLU A 40 11.64 -18.58 1.20
CA GLU A 40 11.02 -19.90 1.08
C GLU A 40 11.15 -20.70 2.39
N PRO A 41 10.12 -21.44 2.82
CA PRO A 41 8.90 -21.79 2.08
C PRO A 41 7.73 -20.79 2.29
N TYR A 42 8.03 -19.51 2.52
CA TYR A 42 7.08 -18.41 2.73
C TYR A 42 6.19 -18.56 3.97
N THR A 43 6.70 -19.27 4.98
CA THR A 43 5.97 -19.60 6.21
C THR A 43 5.41 -18.36 6.89
N LEU A 44 6.25 -17.34 7.11
CA LEU A 44 5.87 -16.14 7.83
C LEU A 44 4.77 -15.36 7.08
N LEU A 45 4.92 -15.17 5.77
CA LEU A 45 3.90 -14.52 4.95
C LEU A 45 2.59 -15.32 4.95
N GLY A 46 2.68 -16.65 4.86
CA GLY A 46 1.52 -17.55 4.97
C GLY A 46 0.78 -17.40 6.30
N GLN A 47 1.50 -17.30 7.42
CA GLN A 47 0.93 -17.08 8.75
C GLN A 47 0.23 -15.73 8.86
N LEU A 48 0.83 -14.65 8.34
CA LEU A 48 0.18 -13.33 8.32
C LEU A 48 -1.10 -13.32 7.47
N VAL A 49 -1.10 -14.03 6.34
CA VAL A 49 -2.29 -14.20 5.49
C VAL A 49 -3.39 -14.93 6.26
N ASP A 50 -3.05 -16.02 6.94
CA ASP A 50 -4.01 -16.82 7.72
C ASP A 50 -4.55 -16.06 8.93
N ALA A 51 -3.69 -15.32 9.64
CA ALA A 51 -4.09 -14.45 10.74
C ALA A 51 -5.03 -13.34 10.27
N THR A 52 -4.73 -12.72 9.12
CA THR A 52 -5.59 -11.69 8.53
C THR A 52 -6.93 -12.28 8.08
N ALA A 53 -6.94 -13.45 7.45
CA ALA A 53 -8.17 -14.15 7.06
C ALA A 53 -9.04 -14.47 8.27
N ALA A 54 -8.44 -14.99 9.34
CA ALA A 54 -9.14 -15.29 10.60
C ALA A 54 -9.73 -14.03 11.25
N ARG A 55 -8.96 -12.94 11.33
CA ARG A 55 -9.40 -11.65 11.89
C ARG A 55 -10.67 -11.12 11.24
N TRP A 56 -10.82 -11.33 9.93
CA TRP A 56 -11.95 -10.82 9.14
C TRP A 56 -13.01 -11.88 8.82
N ASN A 57 -12.90 -13.09 9.39
CA ASN A 57 -13.75 -14.24 9.04
C ASN A 57 -13.89 -14.43 7.52
N ALA A 58 -12.75 -14.41 6.81
CA ALA A 58 -12.69 -14.31 5.37
C ALA A 58 -11.98 -15.53 4.74
N PRO A 59 -12.29 -15.88 3.47
CA PRO A 59 -11.47 -16.83 2.73
C PRO A 59 -10.00 -16.38 2.63
N ARG A 60 -9.07 -17.33 2.58
CA ARG A 60 -7.61 -17.07 2.55
C ARG A 60 -7.17 -16.04 1.49
N HIS A 61 -7.75 -16.10 0.29
CA HIS A 61 -7.44 -15.16 -0.79
C HIS A 61 -7.90 -13.72 -0.51
N VAL A 62 -8.99 -13.55 0.24
CA VAL A 62 -9.45 -12.24 0.75
C VAL A 62 -8.50 -11.76 1.84
N GLY A 63 -8.11 -12.65 2.77
CA GLY A 63 -7.10 -12.35 3.79
C GLY A 63 -5.79 -11.84 3.19
N ALA A 64 -5.31 -12.49 2.12
CA ALA A 64 -4.12 -12.04 1.38
C ALA A 64 -4.30 -10.66 0.74
N ALA A 65 -5.47 -10.39 0.14
CA ALA A 65 -5.77 -9.08 -0.44
C ALA A 65 -5.83 -7.96 0.61
N LEU A 66 -6.37 -8.25 1.79
CA LEU A 66 -6.48 -7.30 2.90
C LEU A 66 -5.13 -7.04 3.58
N LEU A 67 -4.34 -8.10 3.80
CA LEU A 67 -2.96 -7.98 4.27
C LEU A 67 -2.15 -7.08 3.34
N TRP A 68 -2.24 -7.35 2.03
CA TRP A 68 -1.57 -6.55 1.02
C TRP A 68 -2.05 -5.10 1.00
N LYS A 69 -3.37 -4.88 1.13
CA LYS A 69 -3.93 -3.53 1.19
C LYS A 69 -3.30 -2.73 2.33
N THR A 70 -3.12 -3.33 3.50
CA THR A 70 -2.48 -2.68 4.66
C THR A 70 -0.99 -2.42 4.41
N TYR A 71 -0.23 -3.46 4.05
CA TYR A 71 1.21 -3.33 3.84
C TYR A 71 1.55 -2.34 2.71
N SER A 72 0.94 -2.50 1.53
CA SER A 72 1.20 -1.63 0.39
C SER A 72 0.77 -0.19 0.66
N TYR A 73 -0.30 0.05 1.42
CA TYR A 73 -0.71 1.39 1.82
C TYR A 73 0.39 2.10 2.61
N TRP A 74 0.87 1.47 3.67
CA TRP A 74 1.86 2.10 4.55
C TRP A 74 3.25 2.20 3.93
N HIS A 75 3.66 1.23 3.12
CA HIS A 75 4.90 1.31 2.36
C HIS A 75 4.86 2.42 1.28
N THR A 76 3.69 2.66 0.68
CA THR A 76 3.53 3.59 -0.45
C THR A 76 3.26 5.03 0.00
N MET A 77 2.58 5.23 1.11
CA MET A 77 2.20 6.57 1.59
C MET A 77 3.39 7.54 1.67
N PRO A 78 4.55 7.20 2.27
CA PRO A 78 5.69 8.10 2.30
C PRO A 78 6.21 8.49 0.91
N LEU A 79 6.15 7.55 -0.06
CA LEU A 79 6.56 7.80 -1.45
C LEU A 79 5.65 8.86 -2.10
N ALA A 80 4.33 8.70 -1.94
CA ALA A 80 3.34 9.62 -2.49
C ALA A 80 3.44 11.01 -1.86
N LEU A 81 3.53 11.09 -0.53
CA LEU A 81 3.61 12.35 0.20
C LEU A 81 4.95 13.07 -0.06
N GLY A 82 6.07 12.35 -0.12
CA GLY A 82 7.36 12.93 -0.48
C GLY A 82 7.36 13.55 -1.88
N TRP A 83 6.74 12.86 -2.85
CA TRP A 83 6.56 13.42 -4.20
C TRP A 83 5.74 14.71 -4.20
N ALA A 84 4.62 14.77 -3.48
CA ALA A 84 3.72 15.93 -3.49
C ALA A 84 4.21 17.13 -2.68
N LEU A 85 4.98 16.91 -1.62
CA LEU A 85 5.45 17.98 -0.73
C LEU A 85 6.55 18.83 -1.36
N ASP A 86 7.70 18.23 -1.63
CA ASP A 86 8.91 18.91 -2.10
C ASP A 86 9.67 18.11 -3.17
N GLY A 87 9.05 17.04 -3.69
CA GLY A 87 9.65 16.14 -4.67
C GLY A 87 10.72 15.21 -4.09
N ARG A 88 10.95 15.21 -2.77
CA ARG A 88 11.93 14.32 -2.12
C ARG A 88 11.25 13.02 -1.69
N ILE A 89 11.48 11.97 -2.45
CA ILE A 89 10.81 10.68 -2.29
C ILE A 89 11.64 9.76 -1.38
N PRO A 90 11.12 9.32 -0.22
CA PRO A 90 11.81 8.40 0.68
C PRO A 90 11.71 6.94 0.20
N VAL A 91 12.75 6.46 -0.43
CA VAL A 91 12.89 5.09 -0.89
C VAL A 91 13.31 4.17 0.27
N MET A 92 12.42 3.25 0.63
CA MET A 92 12.69 2.10 1.48
C MET A 92 12.87 0.86 0.60
N ARG A 93 14.10 0.35 0.53
CA ARG A 93 14.43 -0.87 -0.23
C ARG A 93 14.00 -2.10 0.53
N LEU A 94 13.77 -3.20 -0.18
CA LEU A 94 13.32 -4.46 0.44
C LEU A 94 14.26 -4.91 1.57
N ALA A 95 15.57 -4.83 1.32
CA ALA A 95 16.61 -5.25 2.26
C ALA A 95 16.70 -4.37 3.52
N ASP A 96 16.27 -3.12 3.41
CA ASP A 96 16.33 -2.16 4.51
C ASP A 96 14.99 -2.03 5.24
N THR A 97 13.90 -2.58 4.68
CA THR A 97 12.55 -2.43 5.23
C THR A 97 12.25 -3.49 6.29
N TYR A 98 11.67 -3.05 7.40
CA TYR A 98 11.21 -3.86 8.50
C TYR A 98 9.72 -3.64 8.74
N PHE A 99 9.07 -4.63 9.33
CA PHE A 99 7.68 -4.55 9.75
C PHE A 99 7.46 -5.16 11.13
N LYS A 100 6.36 -4.76 11.77
CA LYS A 100 5.80 -5.40 12.97
C LYS A 100 4.28 -5.39 12.88
N GLU A 101 3.62 -6.34 13.51
CA GLU A 101 2.18 -6.27 13.72
C GLU A 101 1.85 -5.12 14.69
N SER A 102 0.77 -4.38 14.41
CA SER A 102 0.38 -3.22 15.22
C SER A 102 -1.13 -2.96 15.15
N GLU A 103 -1.61 -1.97 15.89
CA GLU A 103 -3.02 -1.54 15.82
C GLU A 103 -3.41 -1.03 14.42
N ALA A 104 -2.44 -0.53 13.64
CA ALA A 104 -2.61 -0.18 12.23
C ALA A 104 -2.66 -1.40 11.29
N GLY A 105 -2.67 -2.61 11.85
CA GLY A 105 -2.52 -3.90 11.17
C GLY A 105 -1.04 -4.27 11.07
N ILE A 106 -0.28 -3.46 10.34
CA ILE A 106 1.18 -3.56 10.26
C ILE A 106 1.76 -2.15 10.36
N THR A 107 2.86 -2.02 11.08
CA THR A 107 3.73 -0.83 11.01
C THR A 107 5.00 -1.18 10.23
N VAL A 108 5.38 -0.32 9.29
CA VAL A 108 6.63 -0.43 8.51
C VAL A 108 7.61 0.68 8.86
N ALA A 109 8.89 0.39 8.70
CA ALA A 109 9.99 1.33 8.83
C ALA A 109 11.20 0.79 8.05
N ALA A 110 12.31 1.51 8.05
CA ALA A 110 13.55 1.03 7.46
C ALA A 110 14.76 1.30 8.36
N THR A 111 15.83 0.55 8.17
CA THR A 111 17.14 0.85 8.76
C THR A 111 17.88 1.93 7.96
N ASP A 112 17.58 2.07 6.67
CA ASP A 112 18.09 3.11 5.78
C ASP A 112 16.98 3.62 4.86
N VAL A 113 16.96 4.94 4.65
CA VAL A 113 16.01 5.60 3.74
C VAL A 113 16.81 6.45 2.76
N ARG A 114 16.70 6.10 1.48
CA ARG A 114 17.32 6.87 0.39
C ARG A 114 16.35 7.92 -0.12
N TRP A 115 16.86 9.08 -0.50
CA TRP A 115 16.02 10.17 -0.99
C TRP A 115 16.22 10.34 -2.49
N ALA A 116 15.17 10.07 -3.27
CA ALA A 116 15.15 10.29 -4.71
C ALA A 116 14.45 11.61 -5.05
N ALA A 117 14.75 12.15 -6.24
CA ALA A 117 14.17 13.40 -6.74
C ALA A 117 13.19 13.19 -7.93
N ASP A 118 13.04 11.96 -8.41
CA ASP A 118 12.18 11.65 -9.55
C ASP A 118 11.22 10.48 -9.24
N ALA A 119 10.02 10.56 -9.82
CA ALA A 119 8.97 9.56 -9.70
C ALA A 119 9.35 8.22 -10.35
N GLU A 120 10.32 8.18 -11.28
CA GLU A 120 10.85 6.93 -11.84
C GLU A 120 11.41 6.01 -10.74
N ALA A 121 12.06 6.58 -9.71
CA ALA A 121 12.58 5.82 -8.56
C ALA A 121 11.47 5.10 -7.78
N ILE A 122 10.23 5.59 -7.84
CA ILE A 122 9.09 4.88 -7.25
C ILE A 122 8.83 3.58 -8.00
N GLY A 123 8.89 3.60 -9.34
CA GLY A 123 8.75 2.39 -10.16
C GLY A 123 9.78 1.33 -9.80
N ASP A 124 11.04 1.73 -9.64
CA ASP A 124 12.14 0.85 -9.23
C ASP A 124 11.88 0.23 -7.85
N VAL A 125 11.43 1.02 -6.88
CA VAL A 125 11.10 0.55 -5.53
C VAL A 125 9.89 -0.40 -5.54
N LEU A 126 8.88 -0.15 -6.36
CA LEU A 126 7.76 -1.08 -6.49
C LEU A 126 8.23 -2.41 -7.11
N ALA A 127 9.13 -2.38 -8.08
CA ALA A 127 9.71 -3.56 -8.69
C ALA A 127 10.60 -4.36 -7.71
N GLU A 128 11.39 -3.67 -6.90
CA GLU A 128 12.28 -4.28 -5.91
C GLU A 128 11.52 -4.78 -4.67
N SER A 129 10.72 -3.93 -4.04
CA SER A 129 10.14 -4.17 -2.71
C SER A 129 8.75 -4.80 -2.76
N GLN A 130 7.91 -4.43 -3.73
CA GLN A 130 6.51 -4.88 -3.76
C GLN A 130 6.29 -6.07 -4.70
N ALA A 131 6.94 -6.11 -5.86
CA ALA A 131 6.68 -7.15 -6.85
C ALA A 131 6.98 -8.59 -6.35
N PRO A 132 8.05 -8.85 -5.57
CA PRO A 132 8.29 -10.18 -5.00
C PRO A 132 7.13 -10.63 -4.09
N LEU A 133 6.66 -9.75 -3.21
CA LEU A 133 5.54 -10.04 -2.31
C LEU A 133 4.24 -10.28 -3.08
N VAL A 134 3.94 -9.47 -4.09
CA VAL A 134 2.77 -9.65 -4.96
C VAL A 134 2.78 -11.02 -5.64
N LYS A 135 3.92 -11.43 -6.18
CA LYS A 135 4.09 -12.74 -6.83
C LYS A 135 3.84 -13.88 -5.84
N VAL A 136 4.45 -13.82 -4.65
CA VAL A 136 4.28 -14.87 -3.63
C VAL A 136 2.83 -14.94 -3.14
N LEU A 137 2.23 -13.79 -2.80
CA LEU A 137 0.83 -13.73 -2.38
C LEU A 137 -0.12 -14.28 -3.45
N SER A 138 0.10 -13.89 -4.72
CA SER A 138 -0.70 -14.38 -5.83
C SER A 138 -0.59 -15.89 -5.99
N ALA A 139 0.64 -16.43 -5.96
CA ALA A 139 0.88 -17.85 -6.11
C ALA A 139 0.29 -18.68 -4.96
N MET A 140 0.49 -18.23 -3.71
CA MET A 140 0.14 -19.00 -2.51
C MET A 140 -1.35 -18.90 -2.14
N ALA A 141 -1.97 -17.73 -2.34
CA ALA A 141 -3.36 -17.48 -1.93
C ALA A 141 -4.35 -17.43 -3.10
N LYS A 142 -3.87 -17.54 -4.36
CA LYS A 142 -4.69 -17.51 -5.58
C LYS A 142 -5.50 -16.21 -5.76
N VAL A 143 -4.96 -15.11 -5.27
CA VAL A 143 -5.46 -13.75 -5.56
C VAL A 143 -4.77 -13.21 -6.81
N GLY A 144 -5.51 -12.54 -7.71
CA GLY A 144 -4.92 -12.01 -8.94
C GLY A 144 -3.95 -10.84 -8.68
N GLU A 145 -2.78 -10.83 -9.32
CA GLU A 145 -1.79 -9.75 -9.16
C GLU A 145 -2.38 -8.36 -9.48
N ARG A 146 -3.23 -8.26 -10.50
CA ARG A 146 -3.91 -6.99 -10.84
C ARG A 146 -4.75 -6.46 -9.68
N THR A 147 -5.38 -7.32 -8.90
CA THR A 147 -6.13 -6.94 -7.69
C THR A 147 -5.20 -6.36 -6.63
N LEU A 148 -4.04 -7.00 -6.42
CA LEU A 148 -3.03 -6.56 -5.45
C LEU A 148 -2.43 -5.21 -5.87
N TRP A 149 -1.99 -5.07 -7.12
CA TRP A 149 -1.49 -3.81 -7.66
C TRP A 149 -2.52 -2.68 -7.65
N GLY A 150 -3.80 -3.02 -7.75
CA GLY A 150 -4.86 -2.03 -7.60
C GLY A 150 -4.93 -1.43 -6.20
N SER A 151 -4.55 -2.18 -5.16
CA SER A 151 -4.42 -1.64 -3.80
C SER A 151 -3.22 -0.71 -3.69
N THR A 152 -2.09 -1.07 -4.31
CA THR A 152 -0.92 -0.17 -4.41
C THR A 152 -1.25 1.12 -5.17
N ALA A 153 -1.98 1.05 -6.28
CA ALA A 153 -2.39 2.24 -7.04
C ALA A 153 -3.30 3.16 -6.22
N GLU A 154 -4.26 2.60 -5.48
CA GLU A 154 -5.07 3.36 -4.52
C GLU A 154 -4.21 3.98 -3.41
N ALA A 155 -3.15 3.30 -2.96
CA ALA A 155 -2.25 3.82 -1.94
C ALA A 155 -1.46 5.08 -2.37
N PHE A 156 -1.38 5.37 -3.67
CA PHE A 156 -0.94 6.69 -4.15
C PHE A 156 -2.08 7.70 -4.21
N ALA A 157 -3.24 7.31 -4.77
CA ALA A 157 -4.36 8.21 -4.97
C ALA A 157 -4.96 8.74 -3.64
N HIS A 158 -5.07 7.88 -2.64
CA HIS A 158 -5.68 8.22 -1.35
C HIS A 158 -4.95 9.33 -0.58
N PRO A 159 -3.65 9.23 -0.24
CA PRO A 159 -2.96 10.31 0.46
C PRO A 159 -2.92 11.61 -0.37
N LEU A 160 -2.88 11.51 -1.70
CA LEU A 160 -2.85 12.67 -2.59
C LEU A 160 -4.19 13.38 -2.76
N THR A 161 -5.28 12.76 -2.30
CA THR A 161 -6.61 13.38 -2.28
C THR A 161 -7.05 13.77 -0.87
N GLN A 162 -6.62 13.04 0.16
CA GLN A 162 -7.11 13.23 1.54
C GLN A 162 -6.12 13.93 2.47
N VAL A 163 -4.81 13.91 2.18
CA VAL A 163 -3.78 14.40 3.10
C VAL A 163 -3.02 15.58 2.49
N MET A 164 -2.44 15.38 1.30
CA MET A 164 -1.66 16.39 0.60
C MET A 164 -2.12 16.46 -0.86
N PRO A 165 -2.91 17.47 -1.26
CA PRO A 165 -3.40 17.59 -2.63
C PRO A 165 -2.27 17.45 -3.66
N GLY A 166 -2.38 16.46 -4.53
CA GLY A 166 -1.42 16.20 -5.60
C GLY A 166 -2.06 15.49 -6.79
N ASP A 167 -1.50 15.69 -7.99
CA ASP A 167 -2.00 15.06 -9.21
C ASP A 167 -1.59 13.58 -9.25
N TYR A 168 -2.38 12.74 -8.58
CA TYR A 168 -2.15 11.30 -8.52
C TYR A 168 -2.23 10.62 -9.90
N MET A 169 -2.97 11.18 -10.85
CA MET A 169 -3.05 10.64 -12.21
C MET A 169 -1.74 10.88 -12.96
N ALA A 170 -1.16 12.07 -12.84
CA ALA A 170 0.16 12.37 -13.39
C ALA A 170 1.25 11.51 -12.72
N LEU A 171 1.20 11.34 -11.39
CA LEU A 171 2.14 10.49 -10.67
C LEU A 171 2.07 9.04 -11.15
N LEU A 172 0.88 8.43 -11.15
CA LEU A 172 0.70 7.03 -11.58
C LEU A 172 1.12 6.82 -13.04
N LYS A 173 0.86 7.79 -13.93
CA LYS A 173 1.32 7.75 -15.31
C LYS A 173 2.85 7.79 -15.41
N ARG A 174 3.53 8.58 -14.57
CA ARG A 174 5.00 8.64 -14.52
C ARG A 174 5.60 7.36 -13.96
N ILE A 175 5.01 6.78 -12.92
CA ILE A 175 5.44 5.47 -12.37
C ILE A 175 5.27 4.37 -13.43
N GLY A 176 4.17 4.42 -14.19
CA GLY A 176 3.87 3.44 -15.22
C GLY A 176 3.31 2.12 -14.66
N LYS A 177 3.46 1.06 -15.44
CA LYS A 177 3.00 -0.27 -15.03
C LYS A 177 3.82 -0.78 -13.83
N PRO A 178 3.21 -1.53 -12.90
CA PRO A 178 1.87 -2.13 -12.99
C PRO A 178 0.71 -1.27 -12.44
N VAL A 179 0.99 -0.09 -11.88
CA VAL A 179 -0.02 0.73 -11.17
C VAL A 179 -0.79 1.69 -12.08
N ASP A 180 -0.21 2.09 -13.20
CA ASP A 180 -0.88 2.93 -14.20
C ASP A 180 -2.18 2.29 -14.73
N GLY A 181 -3.22 3.10 -14.87
CA GLY A 181 -4.53 2.69 -15.36
C GLY A 181 -5.32 1.76 -14.42
N LEU A 182 -4.94 1.65 -13.14
CA LEU A 182 -5.67 0.89 -12.11
C LEU A 182 -6.63 1.74 -11.25
N VAL A 183 -6.54 3.06 -11.35
CA VAL A 183 -7.52 4.00 -10.81
C VAL A 183 -8.00 4.92 -11.93
N GLU A 184 -9.14 5.56 -11.71
CA GLU A 184 -9.65 6.60 -12.60
C GLU A 184 -10.28 7.74 -11.80
N PRO A 185 -10.20 8.98 -12.32
CA PRO A 185 -10.75 10.14 -11.64
C PRO A 185 -12.28 10.13 -11.64
N ALA A 186 -12.86 10.67 -10.57
CA ALA A 186 -14.28 10.88 -10.41
C ALA A 186 -14.52 12.14 -9.56
N ASP A 187 -14.72 13.29 -10.21
CA ASP A 187 -14.84 14.61 -9.56
C ASP A 187 -13.77 14.80 -8.46
N ASP A 188 -14.15 15.11 -7.22
CA ASP A 188 -13.25 15.27 -6.06
C ASP A 188 -12.78 13.93 -5.45
N ALA A 189 -13.01 12.82 -6.14
CA ALA A 189 -12.72 11.46 -5.73
C ALA A 189 -12.05 10.66 -6.86
N TYR A 190 -11.97 9.35 -6.66
CA TYR A 190 -11.44 8.40 -7.63
C TYR A 190 -12.09 7.03 -7.43
N PHE A 191 -12.14 6.23 -8.49
CA PHE A 191 -12.52 4.83 -8.42
C PHE A 191 -11.35 3.93 -8.77
N ARG A 192 -11.22 2.83 -8.04
CA ARG A 192 -10.38 1.72 -8.48
C ARG A 192 -11.02 1.03 -9.67
N ARG A 193 -10.18 0.47 -10.55
CA ARG A 193 -10.58 -0.41 -11.66
C ARG A 193 -10.50 -1.89 -11.31
N THR A 194 -10.29 -2.19 -10.03
CA THR A 194 -10.12 -3.52 -9.46
C THR A 194 -10.86 -3.60 -8.13
N CYS A 195 -11.36 -4.78 -7.78
CA CYS A 195 -11.96 -5.02 -6.46
C CYS A 195 -10.84 -5.32 -5.46
N CYS A 196 -10.90 -4.79 -4.24
CA CYS A 196 -9.98 -5.15 -3.13
C CYS A 196 -10.52 -6.30 -2.28
N LEU A 197 -11.68 -6.86 -2.66
CA LEU A 197 -12.41 -7.92 -1.96
C LEU A 197 -13.00 -7.52 -0.60
N TRP A 198 -12.90 -6.25 -0.20
CA TRP A 198 -13.54 -5.77 1.04
C TRP A 198 -15.05 -6.05 1.09
N VAL A 199 -15.76 -5.83 -0.02
CA VAL A 199 -17.21 -6.04 -0.13
C VAL A 199 -17.65 -7.50 -0.02
N THR A 200 -16.71 -8.45 0.02
CA THR A 200 -17.03 -9.88 0.21
C THR A 200 -16.96 -10.28 1.68
N LEU A 201 -16.57 -9.38 2.58
CA LEU A 201 -16.59 -9.63 4.02
C LEU A 201 -18.03 -9.56 4.56
N PRO A 202 -18.34 -10.30 5.64
CA PRO A 202 -19.61 -10.14 6.34
C PRO A 202 -19.85 -8.68 6.74
N ASP A 203 -21.06 -8.18 6.46
CA ASP A 203 -21.55 -6.84 6.86
C ASP A 203 -20.73 -5.64 6.31
N ALA A 204 -19.75 -5.88 5.46
CA ALA A 204 -18.90 -4.83 4.90
C ALA A 204 -19.61 -4.08 3.77
N GLN A 205 -19.58 -2.74 3.85
CA GLN A 205 -20.06 -1.88 2.78
C GLN A 205 -18.93 -1.46 1.83
N ALA A 206 -19.31 -1.16 0.60
CA ALA A 206 -18.37 -0.63 -0.40
C ALA A 206 -17.80 0.72 0.04
N CYS A 207 -16.47 0.87 -0.04
CA CYS A 207 -15.81 2.16 0.21
C CYS A 207 -16.08 3.16 -0.93
N GLY A 208 -15.87 4.45 -0.68
CA GLY A 208 -16.09 5.51 -1.68
C GLY A 208 -15.29 5.33 -2.97
N SER A 209 -14.13 4.68 -2.91
CA SER A 209 -13.28 4.35 -4.07
C SER A 209 -13.60 3.01 -4.74
N CYS A 210 -14.63 2.29 -4.28
CA CYS A 210 -14.88 0.92 -4.67
C CYS A 210 -15.32 0.80 -6.13
N CYS A 211 -14.71 -0.12 -6.88
CA CYS A 211 -15.01 -0.34 -8.30
C CYS A 211 -16.46 -0.77 -8.59
N VAL A 212 -17.19 -1.25 -7.58
CA VAL A 212 -18.59 -1.70 -7.72
C VAL A 212 -19.59 -0.54 -7.69
N LEU A 213 -19.21 0.60 -7.10
CA LEU A 213 -20.02 1.81 -7.04
C LEU A 213 -19.82 2.71 -8.26
N ARG A 214 -18.81 2.40 -9.06
CA ARG A 214 -18.37 3.15 -10.22
C ARG A 214 -19.51 3.29 -11.25
N PRO A 215 -19.86 4.51 -11.67
CA PRO A 215 -20.87 4.72 -12.70
C PRO A 215 -20.48 3.96 -13.97
N ARG A 216 -21.43 3.20 -14.52
CA ARG A 216 -21.23 2.60 -15.85
C ARG A 216 -21.20 3.74 -16.85
N ARG A 217 -20.09 3.92 -17.58
CA ARG A 217 -20.08 4.81 -18.73
C ARG A 217 -21.11 4.27 -19.73
N SER A 218 -22.13 5.07 -20.05
CA SER A 218 -22.96 4.80 -21.23
C SER A 218 -22.03 4.70 -22.44
N PRO A 219 -22.21 3.73 -23.35
CA PRO A 219 -21.48 3.74 -24.60
C PRO A 219 -21.73 5.09 -25.28
N SER A 220 -20.66 5.78 -25.67
CA SER A 220 -20.76 6.98 -26.49
C SER A 220 -21.56 6.62 -27.75
N PRO A 221 -22.53 7.47 -28.18
CA PRO A 221 -23.30 7.23 -29.38
C PRO A 221 -22.42 7.13 -30.63
#